data_AF-A0A843KI82-F1
#
_entry.id   AF-A0A843KI82-F1
#
_cell.length_a   1.000
_cell.length_b   1.000
_cell.length_c   1.000
_cell.angle_alpha   90.00
_cell.angle_beta   90.00
_cell.angle_gamma   90.00
#
_symmetry.space_group_name_H-M   'P 1'
#
loop_
_entity.id
_entity.type
_entity.pdbx_description
1 polymer ?
#
loop_
_entity_poly.entity_id
_entity_poly.type
_entity_poly.pdbx_seq_one_letter_code
_entity_poly.pdbx_strand_id
1 'polypeptide(L)'
;MDLTSKAAAKVSQEELFQALSYAALKARAARIAPNQILEVGGFELIVAHDEDGEGLVVQMILPQADLEAMALGRAEELDCSAHGWDNGQKRAWLESFFSDLARYLFRWQGVIMRRGPGENVTIEKAVSR
;
A
#
# COMPACT_ATOMS: atom_id res chain seq x y z
N MET A 1 -11.67 6.42 18.31
CA MET A 1 -11.11 6.00 17.01
C MET A 1 -11.48 4.54 16.83
N ASP A 2 -12.23 4.23 15.79
CA ASP A 2 -12.68 2.87 15.46
C ASP A 2 -11.49 1.95 15.14
N LEU A 3 -11.66 0.64 15.30
CA LEU A 3 -10.64 -0.39 15.05
C LEU A 3 -10.06 -0.25 13.63
N THR A 4 -10.94 -0.02 12.66
CA THR A 4 -10.62 0.19 11.24
C THR A 4 -9.57 1.27 11.04
N SER A 5 -9.80 2.48 11.56
CA SER A 5 -8.88 3.60 11.39
C SER A 5 -7.57 3.42 12.16
N LYS A 6 -7.59 2.72 13.31
CA LYS A 6 -6.36 2.40 14.07
C LYS A 6 -5.50 1.39 13.32
N ALA A 7 -6.12 0.33 12.80
CA ALA A 7 -5.45 -0.67 12.00
C ALA A 7 -4.86 -0.03 10.73
N ALA A 8 -5.64 0.81 10.04
CA ALA A 8 -5.17 1.53 8.85
C ALA A 8 -3.95 2.42 9.16
N ALA A 9 -3.98 3.15 10.27
CA ALA A 9 -2.84 3.95 10.71
C ALA A 9 -1.59 3.10 10.98
N LYS A 10 -1.73 1.92 11.61
CA LYS A 10 -0.61 0.99 11.84
C LYS A 10 -0.09 0.37 10.54
N VAL A 11 -0.97 -0.15 9.70
CA VAL A 11 -0.59 -0.76 8.42
C VAL A 11 0.08 0.26 7.50
N SER A 12 -0.34 1.52 7.52
CA SER A 12 0.34 2.58 6.75
C SER A 12 1.82 2.79 7.12
N GLN A 13 2.25 2.32 8.29
CA GLN A 13 3.64 2.44 8.77
C GLN A 13 4.49 1.22 8.44
N GLU A 14 3.92 0.21 7.80
CA GLU A 14 4.62 -1.03 7.43
C GLU A 14 5.77 -0.76 6.47
N GLU A 15 6.78 -1.62 6.52
CA GLU A 15 8.05 -1.46 5.78
C GLU A 15 7.82 -1.28 4.29
N LEU A 16 6.76 -1.87 3.73
CA LEU A 16 6.42 -1.75 2.31
C LEU A 16 6.14 -0.29 1.88
N PHE A 17 5.43 0.49 2.70
CA PHE A 17 5.09 1.88 2.37
C PHE A 17 6.29 2.80 2.56
N GLN A 18 7.17 2.45 3.51
CA GLN A 18 8.46 3.12 3.67
C GLN A 18 9.39 2.84 2.49
N ALA A 19 9.44 1.57 2.03
CA ALA A 19 10.21 1.16 0.86
C ALA A 19 9.74 1.89 -0.41
N LEU A 20 8.42 2.00 -0.61
CA LEU A 20 7.82 2.77 -1.71
C LEU A 20 8.23 4.25 -1.66
N SER A 21 8.15 4.86 -0.48
CA SER A 21 8.55 6.26 -0.29
C SER A 21 10.03 6.49 -0.54
N TYR A 22 10.89 5.59 -0.06
CA TYR A 22 12.33 5.65 -0.29
C TYR A 22 12.68 5.41 -1.77
N ALA A 23 12.00 4.47 -2.43
CA ALA A 23 12.19 4.20 -3.84
C ALA A 23 11.80 5.42 -4.71
N ALA A 24 10.70 6.11 -4.40
CA ALA A 24 10.33 7.36 -5.08
C ALA A 24 11.40 8.45 -4.92
N LEU A 25 11.97 8.58 -3.72
CA LEU A 25 13.06 9.51 -3.46
C LEU A 25 14.33 9.13 -4.25
N LYS A 26 14.68 7.84 -4.28
CA LYS A 26 15.84 7.32 -5.03
C LYS A 26 15.66 7.51 -6.54
N ALA A 27 14.49 7.22 -7.07
CA ALA A 27 14.14 7.42 -8.47
C ALA A 27 14.34 8.89 -8.88
N ARG A 28 13.87 9.83 -8.04
CA ARG A 28 14.10 11.26 -8.23
C ARG A 28 15.59 11.62 -8.22
N ALA A 29 16.29 11.26 -7.14
CA ALA A 29 17.68 11.67 -6.93
C ALA A 29 18.63 11.13 -8.00
N ALA A 30 18.42 9.90 -8.44
CA ALA A 30 19.23 9.24 -9.46
C ALA A 30 18.71 9.42 -10.89
N ARG A 31 17.61 10.18 -11.10
CA ARG A 31 16.97 10.38 -12.41
C ARG A 31 16.70 9.06 -13.14
N ILE A 32 16.14 8.10 -12.40
CA ILE A 32 15.94 6.74 -12.90
C ILE A 32 14.92 6.77 -14.04
N ALA A 33 15.28 6.15 -15.16
CA ALA A 33 14.42 6.05 -16.32
C ALA A 33 13.16 5.20 -16.02
N PRO A 34 12.06 5.42 -16.74
CA PRO A 34 10.91 4.53 -16.68
C PRO A 34 11.28 3.09 -17.10
N ASN A 35 10.47 2.13 -16.67
CA ASN A 35 10.63 0.69 -16.84
C ASN A 35 11.88 0.09 -16.17
N GLN A 36 12.43 0.80 -15.18
CA GLN A 36 13.52 0.29 -14.35
C GLN A 36 12.95 -0.34 -13.08
N ILE A 37 13.57 -1.44 -12.67
CA ILE A 37 13.26 -2.15 -11.44
C ILE A 37 14.20 -1.67 -10.34
N LEU A 38 13.64 -1.39 -9.17
CA LEU A 38 14.33 -1.03 -7.94
C LEU A 38 14.03 -2.08 -6.88
N GLU A 39 15.06 -2.59 -6.25
CA GLU A 39 14.90 -3.38 -5.03
C GLU A 39 15.16 -2.49 -3.81
N VAL A 40 14.17 -2.40 -2.93
CA VAL A 40 14.26 -1.65 -1.66
C VAL A 40 13.60 -2.48 -0.57
N GLY A 41 14.34 -2.80 0.50
CA GLY A 41 13.79 -3.52 1.65
C GLY A 41 13.25 -4.92 1.31
N GLY A 42 13.77 -5.55 0.25
CA GLY A 42 13.26 -6.84 -0.24
C GLY A 42 12.01 -6.75 -1.13
N PHE A 43 11.53 -5.54 -1.42
CA PHE A 43 10.43 -5.32 -2.35
C PHE A 43 10.95 -4.96 -3.74
N GLU A 44 10.34 -5.54 -4.76
CA GLU A 44 10.53 -5.16 -6.15
C GLU A 44 9.58 -4.00 -6.49
N LEU A 45 10.14 -2.87 -6.94
CA LEU A 45 9.38 -1.68 -7.33
C LEU A 45 9.74 -1.28 -8.75
N ILE A 46 8.76 -0.83 -9.52
CA ILE A 46 8.93 -0.41 -10.91
C ILE A 46 8.77 1.09 -10.99
N VAL A 47 9.73 1.78 -11.62
CA VAL A 47 9.54 3.16 -12.07
C VAL A 47 8.73 3.10 -13.35
N ALA A 48 7.53 3.68 -13.36
CA ALA A 48 6.65 3.72 -14.53
C ALA A 48 6.26 5.17 -14.84
N HIS A 49 5.68 5.38 -16.02
CA HIS A 49 4.94 6.62 -16.26
C HIS A 49 3.67 6.64 -15.41
N ASP A 50 3.23 7.83 -14.99
CA ASP A 50 1.86 7.98 -14.49
C ASP A 50 0.84 7.71 -15.61
N GLU A 51 -0.44 7.63 -15.25
CA GLU A 51 -1.51 7.33 -16.22
C GLU A 51 -1.60 8.34 -17.37
N ASP A 52 -1.24 9.60 -17.11
CA ASP A 52 -1.27 10.66 -18.11
C ASP A 52 0.00 10.70 -18.99
N GLY A 53 1.06 9.98 -18.60
CA GLY A 53 2.36 9.97 -19.30
C GLY A 53 3.24 11.19 -19.04
N GLU A 54 2.77 12.14 -18.22
CA GLU A 54 3.40 13.45 -17.97
C GLU A 54 4.38 13.42 -16.78
N GLY A 55 4.34 12.34 -15.99
CA GLY A 55 5.14 12.14 -14.79
C GLY A 55 5.69 10.73 -14.67
N LEU A 56 6.44 10.51 -13.59
CA LEU A 56 6.94 9.21 -13.18
C LEU A 56 6.31 8.84 -11.84
N VAL A 57 5.95 7.57 -11.69
CA VAL A 57 5.55 6.95 -10.43
C VAL A 57 6.51 5.83 -10.12
N VAL A 58 6.70 5.57 -8.83
CA VAL A 58 7.16 4.25 -8.40
C VAL A 58 5.93 3.46 -8.01
N GLN A 59 5.80 2.26 -8.53
CA GLN A 59 4.71 1.36 -8.22
C GLN A 59 5.24 0.01 -7.73
N MET A 60 4.47 -0.64 -6.86
CA MET A 60 4.62 -2.04 -6.50
C MET A 60 3.30 -2.76 -6.71
N ILE A 61 3.37 -4.02 -7.10
CA ILE A 61 2.19 -4.88 -7.29
C ILE A 61 2.30 -5.98 -6.24
N LEU A 62 1.27 -6.12 -5.42
CA LEU A 62 1.20 -7.12 -4.36
C LEU A 62 -0.07 -7.94 -4.48
N PRO A 63 -0.05 -9.24 -4.12
CA PRO A 63 -1.27 -10.01 -3.91
C PRO A 63 -2.20 -9.31 -2.91
N GLN A 64 -3.48 -9.22 -3.25
CA GLN A 64 -4.47 -8.63 -2.34
C GLN A 64 -4.49 -9.40 -1.00
N ALA A 65 -4.34 -10.73 -1.06
CA ALA A 65 -4.29 -11.60 0.10
C ALA A 65 -3.19 -11.23 1.10
N ASP A 66 -2.04 -10.74 0.64
CA ASP A 66 -0.92 -10.36 1.53
C ASP A 66 -1.27 -9.10 2.34
N LEU A 67 -1.92 -8.12 1.69
CA LEU A 67 -2.43 -6.93 2.38
C LEU A 67 -3.57 -7.27 3.34
N GLU A 68 -4.46 -8.19 2.96
CA GLU A 68 -5.54 -8.68 3.83
C GLU A 68 -4.98 -9.38 5.07
N ALA A 69 -3.98 -10.26 4.89
CA ALA A 69 -3.33 -10.95 6.00
C ALA A 69 -2.65 -9.96 6.96
N MET A 70 -1.97 -8.95 6.42
CA MET A 70 -1.37 -7.87 7.21
C MET A 70 -2.43 -7.06 7.98
N ALA A 71 -3.53 -6.72 7.33
CA ALA A 71 -4.64 -6.00 7.94
C ALA A 71 -5.28 -6.78 9.10
N LEU A 72 -5.57 -8.06 8.87
CA LEU A 72 -6.17 -8.95 9.87
C LEU A 72 -5.22 -9.18 11.03
N GLY A 73 -3.93 -9.42 10.78
CA GLY A 73 -2.92 -9.54 11.84
C GLY A 73 -2.88 -8.28 12.73
N ARG A 74 -2.95 -7.09 12.15
CA ARG A 74 -3.03 -5.83 12.93
C ARG A 74 -4.36 -5.65 13.65
N ALA A 75 -5.47 -6.13 13.10
CA ALA A 75 -6.75 -6.12 13.80
C ALA A 75 -6.72 -7.02 15.03
N GLU A 76 -6.16 -8.23 14.89
CA GLU A 76 -6.00 -9.22 15.97
C GLU A 76 -5.09 -8.73 17.10
N GLU A 77 -4.02 -7.99 16.78
CA GLU A 77 -3.16 -7.34 17.77
C GLU A 77 -3.87 -6.21 18.54
N LEU A 78 -4.78 -5.49 17.88
CA LEU A 78 -5.47 -4.33 18.44
C LEU A 78 -6.73 -4.72 19.22
N ASP A 79 -7.40 -5.78 18.83
CA ASP A 79 -8.64 -6.27 19.42
C ASP A 79 -8.71 -7.80 19.34
N CYS A 80 -8.67 -8.44 20.51
CA CYS A 80 -8.70 -9.89 20.62
C CYS A 80 -9.97 -10.52 20.02
N SER A 81 -11.08 -9.77 19.89
CA SER A 81 -12.31 -10.26 19.28
C SER A 81 -12.17 -10.59 17.79
N ALA A 82 -11.18 -9.99 17.10
CA ALA A 82 -10.94 -10.23 15.68
C ALA A 82 -10.52 -11.68 15.37
N HIS A 83 -9.92 -12.39 16.34
CA HIS A 83 -9.58 -13.81 16.22
C HIS A 83 -10.83 -14.69 15.99
N GLY A 84 -11.97 -14.28 16.55
CA GLY A 84 -13.22 -15.03 16.49
C GLY A 84 -14.10 -14.70 15.29
N TRP A 85 -13.67 -13.80 14.40
CA TRP A 85 -14.47 -13.39 13.26
C TRP A 85 -14.63 -14.53 12.24
N ASP A 86 -15.86 -14.72 11.78
CA ASP A 86 -16.13 -15.55 10.62
C ASP A 86 -15.69 -14.87 9.31
N ASN A 87 -15.74 -15.60 8.21
CA ASN A 87 -15.31 -15.09 6.90
C ASN A 87 -16.16 -13.90 6.42
N GLY A 88 -17.44 -13.84 6.79
CA GLY A 88 -18.33 -12.73 6.43
C GLY A 88 -17.94 -11.45 7.17
N GLN A 89 -17.67 -11.57 8.47
CA GLN A 89 -17.20 -10.47 9.33
C GLN A 89 -15.84 -9.95 8.86
N LYS A 90 -14.88 -10.86 8.60
CA LYS A 90 -13.55 -10.49 8.07
C LYS A 90 -13.68 -9.72 6.76
N ARG A 91 -14.48 -10.21 5.81
CA ARG A 91 -14.68 -9.56 4.51
C ARG A 91 -15.33 -8.17 4.64
N ALA A 92 -16.39 -8.04 5.45
CA ALA A 92 -17.05 -6.76 5.66
C ALA A 92 -16.13 -5.73 6.33
N TRP A 93 -15.30 -6.19 7.28
CA TRP A 93 -14.31 -5.33 7.91
C TRP A 93 -13.20 -4.91 6.95
N LEU A 94 -12.65 -5.85 6.16
CA LEU A 94 -11.61 -5.58 5.16
C LEU A 94 -12.03 -4.53 4.14
N GLU A 95 -13.28 -4.57 3.67
CA GLU A 95 -13.84 -3.55 2.76
C GLU A 95 -13.77 -2.14 3.36
N SER A 96 -14.17 -2.01 4.62
CA SER A 96 -14.09 -0.74 5.36
C SER A 96 -12.64 -0.32 5.61
N PHE A 97 -11.79 -1.29 5.97
CA PHE A 97 -10.37 -1.10 6.23
C PHE A 97 -9.61 -0.57 5.00
N PHE A 98 -9.82 -1.14 3.82
CA PHE A 98 -9.12 -0.70 2.61
C PHE A 98 -9.51 0.73 2.22
N SER A 99 -10.77 1.11 2.41
CA SER A 99 -11.22 2.49 2.20
C SER A 99 -10.49 3.47 3.11
N ASP A 100 -10.38 3.13 4.40
CA ASP A 100 -9.66 3.96 5.37
C ASP A 100 -8.15 3.97 5.11
N LEU A 101 -7.53 2.83 4.82
CA LEU A 101 -6.11 2.72 4.49
C LEU A 101 -5.75 3.57 3.28
N ALA A 102 -6.50 3.48 2.18
CA ALA A 102 -6.29 4.30 0.99
C ALA A 102 -6.37 5.80 1.31
N ARG A 103 -7.34 6.21 2.14
CA ARG A 103 -7.46 7.61 2.59
C ARG A 103 -6.27 8.04 3.44
N TYR A 104 -5.80 7.19 4.36
CA TYR A 104 -4.62 7.49 5.19
C TYR A 104 -3.36 7.64 4.35
N LEU A 105 -3.10 6.69 3.45
CA LEU A 105 -1.95 6.69 2.57
C LEU A 105 -1.95 7.89 1.63
N PHE A 106 -3.09 8.21 1.02
CA PHE A 106 -3.21 9.38 0.16
C PHE A 106 -2.95 10.67 0.94
N ARG A 107 -3.64 10.85 2.07
CA ARG A 107 -3.57 12.09 2.87
C ARG A 107 -2.18 12.36 3.45
N TRP A 108 -1.52 11.34 3.98
CA TRP A 108 -0.29 11.52 4.75
C TRP A 108 0.98 11.18 3.99
N GLN A 109 0.90 10.30 3.01
CA GLN A 109 2.06 9.82 2.27
C GLN A 109 1.97 10.11 0.78
N GLY A 110 0.86 10.62 0.26
CA GLY A 110 0.65 10.79 -1.18
C GLY A 110 0.77 9.48 -1.96
N VAL A 111 0.42 8.36 -1.29
CA VAL A 111 0.42 7.02 -1.87
C VAL A 111 -0.99 6.69 -2.34
N ILE A 112 -1.11 6.16 -3.55
CA ILE A 112 -2.38 5.77 -4.17
C ILE A 112 -2.44 4.24 -4.22
N MET A 113 -3.61 3.69 -3.87
CA MET A 113 -3.90 2.27 -4.02
C MET A 113 -4.92 2.08 -5.14
N ARG A 114 -4.66 1.12 -6.03
CA ARG A 114 -5.52 0.79 -7.16
C ARG A 114 -5.67 -0.72 -7.30
N ARG A 115 -6.72 -1.15 -7.97
CA ARG A 115 -6.83 -2.55 -8.37
C ARG A 115 -5.75 -2.87 -9.40
N GLY A 116 -4.95 -3.88 -9.10
CA GLY A 116 -3.91 -4.39 -9.99
C GLY A 116 -4.43 -5.49 -10.92
N PRO A 117 -3.57 -6.05 -11.78
CA PRO A 117 -3.92 -7.15 -12.66
C PRO A 117 -4.29 -8.42 -11.86
N GLY A 118 -5.42 -9.05 -12.18
CA GLY A 118 -5.89 -10.24 -11.47
C GLY A 118 -6.39 -9.93 -10.05
N GLU A 119 -5.92 -10.70 -9.07
CA GLU A 119 -6.21 -10.53 -7.63
C GLU A 119 -5.08 -9.80 -6.90
N ASN A 120 -4.56 -8.76 -7.54
CA ASN A 120 -3.48 -7.94 -7.02
C ASN A 120 -3.94 -6.51 -6.73
N VAL A 121 -3.16 -5.80 -5.93
CA VAL A 121 -3.27 -4.37 -5.67
C VAL A 121 -2.01 -3.70 -6.19
N THR A 122 -2.18 -2.62 -6.93
CA THR A 122 -1.09 -1.73 -7.32
C THR A 122 -1.03 -0.59 -6.31
N ILE A 123 0.12 -0.38 -5.70
CA ILE A 123 0.38 0.73 -4.79
C ILE A 123 1.42 1.61 -5.45
N GLU A 124 1.12 2.89 -5.60
CA GLU A 124 1.97 3.83 -6.34
C GLU A 124 2.21 5.12 -5.57
N LYS A 125 3.34 5.74 -5.87
CA LYS A 125 3.71 7.05 -5.37
C LYS A 125 4.40 7.84 -6.47
N ALA A 126 3.94 9.07 -6.66
CA ALA A 126 4.57 9.99 -7.61
C ALA A 126 6.05 10.25 -7.25
N VAL A 127 6.90 10.22 -8.27
CA VAL A 127 8.26 10.74 -8.23
C VAL A 127 8.15 12.25 -8.40
N SER A 128 7.90 12.95 -7.30
CA SER A 128 7.84 14.42 -7.27
C SER A 128 9.10 15.03 -7.88
N ARG A 129 8.95 16.04 -8.74
CA ARG A 129 10.06 16.78 -9.38
C ARG A 129 10.89 17.53 -8.33
#